data_AF-A0A8T1U3T1-F1
#
_entry.id   AF-A0A8T1U3T1-F1
#
_cell.length_a   1.000
_cell.length_b   1.000
_cell.length_c   1.000
_cell.angle_alpha   90.00
_cell.angle_beta   90.00
_cell.angle_gamma   90.00
#
_symmetry.space_group_name_H-M   'P 1'
#
loop_
_entity.id
_entity.type
_entity.pdbx_description
1 polymer ?
#
loop_
_entity_poly.entity_id
_entity_poly.type
_entity_poly.pdbx_seq_one_letter_code
_entity_poly.pdbx_strand_id
1 'polypeptide(L)'
;LERLGFRVKVYPSVTREPQDSTKVQGGKPDAADRAACSAYSSTDAETRADELMQAFRDPDVKAIICTIGGFTSHEILEYLDFDVIAMHPKVFCGFSDITTLHLALYAKSQLCSFYGPAAIVQLGEFPEPLSYTITSFLNAVQSMDPLGDVAPSTEWTDDKTANWFTRADITYQDKMKPNLGYTWLRSGTAEGPILGGCLPTLLQVRGTEYMPDLQDAILLIETPEGAQFDQGMALSDVNVALGWLRADGTFKKIRGLIVGRAFAYSEAQVEGFQRLIRHHTRGTSFPVLYGVDVGHTNPIATIPLGCLAELDAATNSFKILDPMEIPRILYLWMMCLNMKLTRPIETDISVLSKNGYDTPQDTPRVAYAIQMDEKLSPNVVVPCTPQGAYKRIDDDVVVGIATGFWTTSFFACFDHLVPNALMATLCPCVSLAQIASRLGMVPYKTALLFFTLLCSLELAVVALTTQQFISVAILGHNVSYHYYHAHRLEDARPAVNPMFVIVAVLTHATFAAALWVLRKRIRSQFQIPGSNANDCVSVTCCPCFSTAQMATHIKSYKPGSCTFGPVDTLPRYQ
;
A
#
# COMPACT_ATOMS: atom_id res chain seq x y z
N LEU A 1 16.49 -4.83 11.56
CA LEU A 1 15.49 -3.72 11.61
C LEU A 1 15.98 -2.51 12.42
N GLU A 2 16.33 -2.62 13.70
CA GLU A 2 16.78 -1.45 14.50
C GLU A 2 18.02 -0.74 13.92
N ARG A 3 18.98 -1.49 13.36
CA ARG A 3 20.13 -0.95 12.60
C ARG A 3 19.72 -0.05 11.41
N LEU A 4 18.49 -0.16 10.91
CA LEU A 4 17.91 0.65 9.83
C LEU A 4 17.05 1.81 10.38
N GLY A 5 17.06 2.07 11.69
CA GLY A 5 16.36 3.19 12.33
C GLY A 5 14.92 2.92 12.78
N PHE A 6 14.39 1.70 12.59
CA PHE A 6 13.04 1.35 13.03
C PHE A 6 12.98 1.04 14.54
N ARG A 7 11.92 1.53 15.22
CA ARG A 7 11.55 1.06 16.56
C ARG A 7 10.92 -0.32 16.44
N VAL A 8 11.45 -1.34 17.12
CA VAL A 8 10.94 -2.72 17.08
C VAL A 8 10.22 -3.06 18.39
N LYS A 9 9.05 -3.69 18.27
CA LYS A 9 8.26 -4.24 19.39
C LYS A 9 8.14 -5.74 19.15
N VAL A 10 8.68 -6.55 20.07
CA VAL A 10 8.55 -8.01 20.04
C VAL A 10 7.44 -8.42 21.01
N TYR A 11 6.52 -9.26 20.56
CA TYR A 11 5.39 -9.72 21.37
C TYR A 11 5.76 -10.95 22.21
N PRO A 12 5.17 -11.15 23.41
CA PRO A 12 5.60 -12.19 24.34
C PRO A 12 5.65 -13.61 23.77
N SER A 13 4.67 -14.04 22.97
CA SER A 13 4.67 -15.40 22.39
C SER A 13 5.92 -15.68 21.56
N VAL A 14 6.45 -14.68 20.83
CA VAL A 14 7.67 -14.79 20.01
C VAL A 14 8.89 -15.18 20.84
N THR A 15 8.89 -14.87 22.13
CA THR A 15 10.04 -15.10 23.04
C THR A 15 9.93 -16.36 23.89
N ARG A 16 8.85 -17.14 23.77
CA ARG A 16 8.67 -18.39 24.53
C ARG A 16 9.41 -19.54 23.85
N GLU A 17 10.16 -20.32 24.61
CA GLU A 17 10.60 -21.62 24.12
C GLU A 17 9.39 -22.59 24.04
N PRO A 18 9.30 -23.45 23.01
CA PRO A 18 8.18 -24.39 22.84
C PRO A 18 7.92 -25.35 24.03
N GLN A 19 8.87 -25.45 24.97
CA GLN A 19 8.79 -26.34 26.13
C GLN A 19 8.27 -25.67 27.42
N ASP A 20 8.16 -24.34 27.47
CA ASP A 20 7.74 -23.62 28.69
C ASP A 20 6.23 -23.73 28.98
N SER A 21 5.46 -24.27 28.03
CA SER A 21 4.04 -24.67 28.17
C SER A 21 3.76 -25.65 29.31
N THR A 22 4.79 -26.33 29.82
CA THR A 22 4.68 -27.28 30.95
C THR A 22 4.61 -26.63 32.34
N LYS A 23 4.85 -25.32 32.48
CA LYS A 23 4.87 -24.60 33.77
C LYS A 23 3.63 -23.76 34.04
N VAL A 24 2.45 -24.38 34.06
CA VAL A 24 1.24 -23.76 34.61
C VAL A 24 1.32 -23.72 36.15
N GLN A 25 1.90 -22.65 36.71
CA GLN A 25 1.78 -22.34 38.14
C GLN A 25 0.56 -21.46 38.42
N GLY A 26 -0.37 -21.95 39.25
CA GLY A 26 -1.41 -21.12 39.89
C GLY A 26 -2.84 -21.53 39.58
N GLY A 27 -3.46 -22.27 40.51
CA GLY A 27 -4.76 -22.90 40.34
C GLY A 27 -5.93 -21.97 39.95
N LYS A 28 -6.50 -22.26 38.78
CA LYS A 28 -7.93 -22.12 38.45
C LYS A 28 -8.41 -23.41 37.78
N PRO A 29 -9.72 -23.75 37.82
CA PRO A 29 -10.22 -25.03 37.33
C PRO A 29 -9.98 -25.29 35.83
N ASP A 30 -9.89 -24.24 35.01
CA ASP A 30 -9.73 -24.33 33.54
C ASP A 30 -8.29 -24.65 33.08
N ALA A 31 -7.40 -25.03 34.00
CA ALA A 31 -6.00 -25.32 33.69
C ALA A 31 -5.81 -26.57 32.81
N ALA A 32 -6.81 -27.46 32.72
CA ALA A 32 -6.74 -28.67 31.90
C ALA A 32 -6.84 -28.38 30.39
N ASP A 33 -7.76 -27.51 29.97
CA ASP A 33 -7.92 -27.16 28.54
C ASP A 33 -6.77 -26.26 28.05
N ARG A 34 -6.24 -25.38 28.91
CA ARG A 34 -5.06 -24.55 28.59
C ARG A 34 -3.75 -25.33 28.54
N ALA A 35 -3.70 -26.54 29.10
CA ALA A 35 -2.55 -27.43 29.00
C ALA A 35 -2.43 -28.09 27.61
N ALA A 36 -3.45 -27.98 26.75
CA ALA A 36 -3.41 -28.42 25.35
C ALA A 36 -2.67 -27.46 24.40
N CYS A 37 -1.73 -26.66 24.92
CA CYS A 37 -0.80 -25.90 24.09
C CYS A 37 0.00 -26.88 23.23
N SER A 38 -0.22 -26.87 21.91
CA SER A 38 0.42 -27.84 21.02
C SER A 38 1.95 -27.69 21.10
N ALA A 39 2.68 -28.81 21.08
CA ALA A 39 4.15 -28.82 21.11
C ALA A 39 4.81 -28.26 19.83
N TYR A 40 4.02 -27.58 18.99
CA TYR A 40 4.30 -27.11 17.64
C TYR A 40 3.99 -25.60 17.47
N SER A 41 3.58 -24.91 18.53
CA SER A 41 3.26 -23.47 18.54
C SER A 41 4.03 -22.73 19.63
N SER A 42 4.12 -21.40 19.49
CA SER A 42 4.72 -20.52 20.51
C SER A 42 3.85 -20.36 21.77
N THR A 43 2.53 -20.46 21.60
CA THR A 43 1.51 -20.52 22.66
C THR A 43 0.17 -20.95 22.03
N ASP A 44 -0.87 -21.09 22.86
CA ASP A 44 -2.28 -21.26 22.46
C ASP A 44 -2.76 -20.28 21.36
N ALA A 45 -3.81 -20.67 20.64
CA ALA A 45 -4.32 -19.92 19.50
C ALA A 45 -4.91 -18.56 19.91
N GLU A 46 -5.69 -18.51 21.00
CA GLU A 46 -6.24 -17.26 21.57
C GLU A 46 -5.13 -16.23 21.84
N THR A 47 -4.08 -16.59 22.58
CA THR A 47 -2.99 -15.65 22.91
C THR A 47 -2.23 -15.19 21.66
N ARG A 48 -2.00 -16.06 20.66
CA ARG A 48 -1.38 -15.64 19.38
C ARG A 48 -2.29 -14.68 18.60
N ALA A 49 -3.59 -14.94 18.56
CA ALA A 49 -4.57 -14.07 17.93
C ALA A 49 -4.63 -12.71 18.65
N ASP A 50 -4.68 -12.70 19.97
CA ASP A 50 -4.72 -11.49 20.80
C ASP A 50 -3.46 -10.62 20.61
N GLU A 51 -2.27 -11.22 20.52
CA GLU A 51 -1.04 -10.47 20.24
C GLU A 51 -1.04 -9.87 18.82
N LEU A 52 -1.54 -10.60 17.82
CA LEU A 52 -1.71 -10.09 16.45
C LEU A 52 -2.76 -8.96 16.41
N MET A 53 -3.89 -9.13 17.08
CA MET A 53 -4.95 -8.12 17.16
C MET A 53 -4.52 -6.89 17.97
N GLN A 54 -3.69 -7.04 18.99
CA GLN A 54 -3.01 -5.92 19.66
C GLN A 54 -2.10 -5.18 18.66
N ALA A 55 -1.33 -5.90 17.84
CA ALA A 55 -0.48 -5.28 16.83
C ALA A 55 -1.28 -4.52 15.76
N PHE A 56 -2.47 -4.99 15.39
CA PHE A 56 -3.40 -4.26 14.51
C PHE A 56 -4.07 -3.05 15.21
N ARG A 57 -4.44 -3.14 16.48
CA ARG A 57 -5.08 -2.03 17.22
C ARG A 57 -4.09 -0.92 17.63
N ASP A 58 -2.80 -1.23 17.78
CA ASP A 58 -1.76 -0.30 18.20
C ASP A 58 -1.47 0.77 17.11
N PRO A 59 -1.69 2.08 17.37
CA PRO A 59 -1.48 3.13 16.37
C PRO A 59 -0.01 3.44 16.09
N ASP A 60 0.92 3.09 16.99
CA ASP A 60 2.37 3.28 16.81
C ASP A 60 2.97 2.22 15.88
N VAL A 61 2.36 1.02 15.81
CA VAL A 61 2.78 -0.06 14.90
C VAL A 61 2.38 0.29 13.46
N LYS A 62 3.36 0.37 12.56
CA LYS A 62 3.13 0.60 11.11
C LYS A 62 3.29 -0.66 10.26
N ALA A 63 4.12 -1.60 10.74
CA ALA A 63 4.36 -2.88 10.10
C ALA A 63 4.35 -4.02 11.13
N ILE A 64 3.78 -5.14 10.73
CA ILE A 64 3.76 -6.42 11.43
C ILE A 64 4.59 -7.38 10.56
N ILE A 65 5.76 -7.77 11.06
CA ILE A 65 6.66 -8.71 10.38
C ILE A 65 6.60 -10.03 11.14
N CYS A 66 6.12 -11.09 10.49
CA CYS A 66 6.10 -12.43 11.06
C CYS A 66 7.54 -12.91 11.31
N THR A 67 7.75 -13.63 12.40
CA THR A 67 9.10 -14.07 12.79
C THR A 67 9.58 -15.27 12.00
N ILE A 68 8.71 -16.26 11.83
CA ILE A 68 8.87 -17.47 11.03
C ILE A 68 7.48 -18.02 10.68
N GLY A 69 7.41 -19.03 9.81
CA GLY A 69 6.20 -19.82 9.56
C GLY A 69 5.99 -20.91 10.62
N GLY A 70 5.58 -22.11 10.19
CA GLY A 70 5.23 -23.23 11.07
C GLY A 70 4.19 -24.13 10.41
N PHE A 71 3.21 -24.59 11.20
CA PHE A 71 2.07 -25.37 10.71
C PHE A 71 0.74 -24.96 11.36
N THR A 72 0.71 -23.85 12.10
CA THR A 72 -0.33 -23.53 13.10
C THR A 72 -0.93 -22.13 12.92
N SER A 73 -0.60 -21.42 11.84
CA SER A 73 -1.21 -20.12 11.50
C SER A 73 -2.70 -20.21 11.17
N HIS A 74 -3.21 -21.40 10.83
CA HIS A 74 -4.64 -21.64 10.62
C HIS A 74 -5.44 -21.65 11.92
N GLU A 75 -4.83 -22.01 13.05
CA GLU A 75 -5.51 -22.14 14.34
C GLU A 75 -6.00 -20.80 14.88
N ILE A 76 -5.41 -19.67 14.49
CA ILE A 76 -5.79 -18.35 15.01
C ILE A 76 -6.99 -17.72 14.29
N LEU A 77 -7.40 -18.26 13.13
CA LEU A 77 -8.33 -17.60 12.20
C LEU A 77 -9.71 -17.30 12.79
N GLU A 78 -10.22 -18.16 13.66
CA GLU A 78 -11.54 -17.98 14.30
C GLU A 78 -11.55 -16.89 15.40
N TYR A 79 -10.36 -16.51 15.90
CA TYR A 79 -10.17 -15.51 16.95
C TYR A 79 -9.83 -14.11 16.39
N LEU A 80 -9.66 -13.97 15.07
CA LEU A 80 -9.31 -12.69 14.44
C LEU A 80 -10.56 -11.85 14.13
N ASP A 81 -10.53 -10.59 14.56
CA ASP A 81 -11.52 -9.58 14.24
C ASP A 81 -11.14 -8.88 12.93
N PHE A 82 -11.63 -9.43 11.82
CA PHE A 82 -11.33 -8.97 10.47
C PHE A 82 -11.88 -7.57 10.14
N ASP A 83 -12.92 -7.12 10.86
CA ASP A 83 -13.45 -5.76 10.71
C ASP A 83 -12.49 -4.75 11.37
N VAL A 84 -11.97 -5.06 12.56
CA VAL A 84 -10.89 -4.27 13.20
C VAL A 84 -9.63 -4.25 12.33
N ILE A 85 -9.24 -5.38 11.73
CA ILE A 85 -8.10 -5.42 10.79
C ILE A 85 -8.35 -4.50 9.58
N ALA A 86 -9.57 -4.49 9.01
CA ALA A 86 -9.94 -3.62 7.90
C ALA A 86 -9.96 -2.13 8.28
N MET A 87 -10.33 -1.80 9.53
CA MET A 87 -10.30 -0.43 10.06
C MET A 87 -8.87 0.05 10.43
N HIS A 88 -7.94 -0.87 10.67
CA HIS A 88 -6.56 -0.55 11.05
C HIS A 88 -5.53 -1.22 10.13
N PRO A 89 -5.54 -0.94 8.81
CA PRO A 89 -4.63 -1.56 7.85
C PRO A 89 -3.17 -1.21 8.17
N LYS A 90 -2.29 -2.21 8.04
CA LYS A 90 -0.85 -2.12 8.29
C LYS A 90 -0.11 -2.96 7.27
N VAL A 91 1.18 -2.67 7.07
CA VAL A 91 2.09 -3.59 6.36
C VAL A 91 2.10 -4.91 7.14
N PHE A 92 1.66 -6.01 6.53
CA PHE A 92 1.73 -7.34 7.11
C PHE A 92 2.62 -8.21 6.21
N CYS A 93 3.75 -8.70 6.73
CA CYS A 93 4.79 -9.36 5.93
C CYS A 93 5.18 -10.73 6.52
N GLY A 94 5.32 -11.73 5.64
CA GLY A 94 5.80 -13.07 5.95
C GLY A 94 5.75 -13.96 4.72
N PHE A 95 6.00 -15.26 4.89
CA PHE A 95 5.86 -16.27 3.85
C PHE A 95 5.63 -17.66 4.48
N SER A 96 5.64 -18.74 3.69
CA SER A 96 5.45 -20.11 4.18
C SER A 96 4.06 -20.29 4.82
N ASP A 97 3.95 -20.84 6.04
CA ASP A 97 2.69 -21.00 6.80
C ASP A 97 1.86 -19.71 6.92
N ILE A 98 2.51 -18.54 6.87
CA ILE A 98 1.84 -17.24 6.90
C ILE A 98 0.94 -17.01 5.66
N THR A 99 1.08 -17.82 4.59
CA THR A 99 0.14 -17.88 3.46
C THR A 99 -1.32 -17.98 3.92
N THR A 100 -1.58 -18.75 4.97
CA THR A 100 -2.92 -18.87 5.56
C THR A 100 -3.47 -17.51 6.00
N LEU A 101 -2.64 -16.69 6.65
CA LEU A 101 -3.02 -15.34 7.07
C LEU A 101 -3.11 -14.39 5.88
N HIS A 102 -2.18 -14.44 4.92
CA HIS A 102 -2.25 -13.61 3.71
C HIS A 102 -3.57 -13.80 2.94
N LEU A 103 -4.00 -15.06 2.76
CA LEU A 103 -5.25 -15.39 2.09
C LEU A 103 -6.47 -14.93 2.91
N ALA A 104 -6.49 -15.18 4.21
CA ALA A 104 -7.56 -14.74 5.10
C ALA A 104 -7.70 -13.21 5.17
N LEU A 105 -6.60 -12.47 5.32
CA LEU A 105 -6.55 -11.01 5.37
C LEU A 105 -7.10 -10.38 4.08
N TYR A 106 -6.79 -10.97 2.92
CA TYR A 106 -7.37 -10.53 1.65
C TYR A 106 -8.85 -10.91 1.53
N ALA A 107 -9.22 -12.17 1.82
CA ALA A 107 -10.60 -12.66 1.70
C ALA A 107 -11.57 -11.91 2.62
N LYS A 108 -11.19 -11.68 3.88
CA LYS A 108 -12.05 -11.14 4.94
C LYS A 108 -11.93 -9.63 5.16
N SER A 109 -10.73 -9.06 5.04
CA SER A 109 -10.48 -7.63 5.29
C SER A 109 -10.11 -6.84 4.03
N GLN A 110 -9.97 -7.50 2.86
CA GLN A 110 -9.47 -6.89 1.62
C GLN A 110 -8.12 -6.19 1.79
N LEU A 111 -7.32 -6.63 2.76
CA LEU A 111 -5.99 -6.09 3.06
C LEU A 111 -4.97 -6.70 2.11
N CYS A 112 -4.37 -5.86 1.26
CA CYS A 112 -3.18 -6.26 0.51
C CYS A 112 -2.02 -6.44 1.50
N SER A 113 -1.33 -7.58 1.41
CA SER A 113 -0.27 -7.99 2.34
C SER A 113 0.94 -8.52 1.58
N PHE A 114 2.09 -8.63 2.24
CA PHE A 114 3.37 -8.77 1.56
C PHE A 114 3.94 -10.18 1.74
N TYR A 115 3.97 -10.96 0.65
CA TYR A 115 4.68 -12.23 0.62
C TYR A 115 6.18 -11.93 0.50
N GLY A 116 6.95 -12.14 1.56
CA GLY A 116 8.30 -11.60 1.67
C GLY A 116 8.99 -11.97 2.98
N PRO A 117 10.02 -11.20 3.40
CA PRO A 117 10.93 -11.62 4.46
C PRO A 117 10.26 -11.74 5.83
N ALA A 118 10.62 -12.82 6.52
CA ALA A 118 10.34 -13.04 7.93
C ALA A 118 11.54 -12.63 8.81
N ALA A 119 11.27 -12.33 10.08
CA ALA A 119 12.25 -11.68 10.95
C ALA A 119 13.47 -12.56 11.28
N ILE A 120 13.30 -13.88 11.35
CA ILE A 120 14.39 -14.83 11.67
C ILE A 120 15.15 -15.22 10.40
N VAL A 121 14.46 -15.79 9.41
CA VAL A 121 15.08 -16.49 8.26
C VAL A 121 15.53 -15.61 7.09
N GLN A 122 15.23 -14.30 7.11
CA GLN A 122 15.83 -13.34 6.17
C GLN A 122 16.36 -12.08 6.85
N LEU A 123 15.61 -11.47 7.77
CA LEU A 123 16.07 -10.24 8.45
C LEU A 123 17.05 -10.51 9.60
N GLY A 124 17.20 -11.77 10.01
CA GLY A 124 18.14 -12.24 11.03
C GLY A 124 19.43 -12.85 10.47
N GLU A 125 19.55 -12.93 9.15
CA GLU A 125 20.70 -13.53 8.46
C GLU A 125 22.03 -12.84 8.85
N PHE A 126 23.08 -13.64 9.00
CA PHE A 126 24.40 -13.21 9.51
C PHE A 126 25.45 -13.18 8.39
N PRO A 127 26.38 -12.20 8.35
CA PRO A 127 26.53 -11.05 9.24
C PRO A 127 25.49 -9.95 9.04
N GLU A 128 24.84 -9.94 7.87
CA GLU A 128 23.78 -9.02 7.50
C GLU A 128 22.83 -9.65 6.46
N PRO A 129 21.54 -9.24 6.43
CA PRO A 129 20.59 -9.67 5.42
C PRO A 129 21.02 -9.34 3.99
N LEU A 130 20.76 -10.28 3.07
CA LEU A 130 21.08 -10.12 1.65
C LEU A 130 20.44 -8.85 1.06
N SER A 131 21.26 -8.02 0.42
CA SER A 131 20.90 -6.69 -0.08
C SER A 131 19.70 -6.69 -1.02
N TYR A 132 19.54 -7.74 -1.84
CA TYR A 132 18.36 -7.91 -2.70
C TYR A 132 17.07 -7.98 -1.89
N THR A 133 17.03 -8.82 -0.85
CA THR A 133 15.85 -8.99 0.01
C THR A 133 15.48 -7.70 0.73
N ILE A 134 16.47 -6.99 1.28
CA ILE A 134 16.24 -5.70 1.96
C ILE A 134 15.78 -4.62 0.99
N THR A 135 16.39 -4.53 -0.20
CA THR A 135 16.01 -3.54 -1.22
C THR A 135 14.60 -3.80 -1.73
N SER A 136 14.27 -5.05 -2.05
CA SER A 136 12.93 -5.44 -2.50
C SER A 136 11.87 -5.16 -1.44
N PHE A 137 12.15 -5.50 -0.18
CA PHE A 137 11.26 -5.22 0.95
C PHE A 137 11.02 -3.72 1.15
N LEU A 138 12.09 -2.92 1.25
CA LEU A 138 11.96 -1.47 1.48
C LEU A 138 11.26 -0.79 0.30
N ASN A 139 11.56 -1.16 -0.95
CA ASN A 139 10.86 -0.65 -2.12
C ASN A 139 9.36 -0.99 -2.06
N ALA A 140 9.00 -2.24 -1.74
CA ALA A 140 7.61 -2.66 -1.67
C ALA A 140 6.81 -1.98 -0.53
N VAL A 141 7.44 -1.67 0.60
CA VAL A 141 6.75 -1.14 1.81
C VAL A 141 6.95 0.35 2.06
N GLN A 142 7.77 1.05 1.26
CA GLN A 142 8.04 2.50 1.38
C GLN A 142 7.82 3.31 0.09
N SER A 143 7.74 2.67 -1.08
CA SER A 143 7.48 3.39 -2.34
C SER A 143 6.04 3.87 -2.42
N MET A 144 5.86 5.10 -2.93
CA MET A 144 4.56 5.64 -3.35
C MET A 144 4.29 5.38 -4.84
N ASP A 145 5.35 5.18 -5.62
CA ASP A 145 5.29 4.83 -7.04
C ASP A 145 4.98 3.33 -7.20
N PRO A 146 4.41 2.90 -8.35
CA PRO A 146 4.27 1.49 -8.68
C PRO A 146 5.59 0.74 -8.54
N LEU A 147 5.56 -0.42 -7.89
CA LEU A 147 6.79 -1.21 -7.62
C LEU A 147 7.50 -1.64 -8.91
N GLY A 148 6.78 -1.76 -10.03
CA GLY A 148 7.37 -2.00 -11.35
C GLY A 148 7.91 -3.42 -11.50
N ASP A 149 9.02 -3.56 -12.23
CA ASP A 149 9.64 -4.86 -12.53
C ASP A 149 10.20 -5.55 -11.26
N VAL A 150 9.74 -6.77 -10.99
CA VAL A 150 10.21 -7.61 -9.89
C VAL A 150 11.47 -8.39 -10.33
N ALA A 151 12.51 -7.65 -10.76
CA ALA A 151 13.67 -8.21 -11.45
C ALA A 151 14.34 -9.38 -10.66
N PRO A 152 14.81 -10.45 -11.34
CA PRO A 152 15.53 -11.54 -10.68
C PRO A 152 16.77 -11.07 -9.94
N SER A 153 17.17 -11.80 -8.89
CA SER A 153 18.49 -11.61 -8.28
C SER A 153 19.61 -11.98 -9.29
N THR A 154 20.86 -11.56 -9.02
CA THR A 154 22.03 -12.02 -9.79
C THR A 154 22.52 -13.41 -9.36
N GLU A 155 22.27 -13.77 -8.11
CA GLU A 155 22.74 -14.98 -7.45
C GLU A 155 21.76 -15.42 -6.36
N TRP A 156 21.78 -16.71 -6.01
CA TRP A 156 20.86 -17.32 -5.06
C TRP A 156 21.50 -18.49 -4.31
N THR A 157 20.92 -18.89 -3.19
CA THR A 157 21.35 -20.00 -2.34
C THR A 157 20.13 -20.79 -1.84
N ASP A 158 20.31 -22.10 -1.76
CA ASP A 158 19.54 -23.05 -0.96
C ASP A 158 20.50 -23.89 -0.13
N ASP A 159 21.64 -23.31 0.25
CA ASP A 159 22.61 -23.93 1.15
C ASP A 159 21.99 -24.14 2.53
N LYS A 160 22.43 -25.23 3.16
CA LYS A 160 21.83 -25.85 4.36
C LYS A 160 22.94 -26.29 5.32
N THR A 161 24.18 -25.92 4.99
CA THR A 161 25.39 -26.27 5.75
C THR A 161 25.49 -25.41 7.02
N ALA A 162 24.98 -24.18 6.97
CA ALA A 162 24.84 -23.30 8.12
C ALA A 162 23.73 -23.80 9.06
N ASN A 163 24.09 -24.46 10.16
CA ASN A 163 23.14 -24.80 11.21
C ASN A 163 22.93 -23.58 12.14
N TRP A 164 21.82 -22.86 11.94
CA TRP A 164 21.39 -21.73 12.78
C TRP A 164 21.30 -22.07 14.27
N PHE A 165 20.88 -23.31 14.64
CA PHE A 165 20.77 -23.72 16.03
C PHE A 165 22.12 -23.88 16.74
N THR A 166 23.21 -24.12 16.00
CA THR A 166 24.57 -24.23 16.55
C THR A 166 25.43 -22.99 16.32
N ARG A 167 24.85 -21.90 15.79
CA ARG A 167 25.56 -20.67 15.41
C ARG A 167 26.72 -20.90 14.43
N ALA A 168 26.59 -21.89 13.54
CA ALA A 168 27.63 -22.20 12.54
C ALA A 168 27.62 -21.20 11.36
N ASP A 169 26.48 -20.56 11.13
CA ASP A 169 26.27 -19.38 10.27
C ASP A 169 27.20 -18.20 10.60
N ILE A 170 27.69 -18.08 11.84
CA ILE A 170 28.62 -17.00 12.23
C ILE A 170 29.99 -17.10 11.52
N THR A 171 30.39 -18.32 11.10
CA THR A 171 31.70 -18.56 10.46
C THR A 171 31.60 -19.19 9.09
N TYR A 172 30.45 -19.77 8.73
CA TYR A 172 30.17 -20.29 7.41
C TYR A 172 29.56 -19.20 6.51
N GLN A 173 29.98 -19.16 5.25
CA GLN A 173 29.34 -18.34 4.22
C GLN A 173 28.63 -19.24 3.21
N ASP A 174 27.38 -18.88 2.92
CA ASP A 174 26.52 -19.59 1.99
C ASP A 174 27.09 -19.68 0.58
N LYS A 175 26.97 -20.87 -0.03
CA LYS A 175 27.44 -21.12 -1.40
C LYS A 175 26.46 -20.59 -2.42
N MET A 176 26.59 -19.30 -2.71
CA MET A 176 25.86 -18.63 -3.78
C MET A 176 26.07 -19.32 -5.14
N LYS A 177 24.98 -19.40 -5.90
CA LYS A 177 24.87 -19.96 -7.25
C LYS A 177 24.43 -18.84 -8.20
N PRO A 178 24.90 -18.82 -9.47
CA PRO A 178 24.41 -17.86 -10.45
C PRO A 178 22.90 -18.04 -10.67
N ASN A 179 22.16 -16.92 -10.68
CA ASN A 179 20.75 -16.91 -11.06
C ASN A 179 20.65 -16.61 -12.57
N LEU A 180 20.10 -17.55 -13.34
CA LEU A 180 19.83 -17.34 -14.78
C LEU A 180 18.53 -16.56 -15.02
N GLY A 181 17.81 -16.22 -13.95
CA GLY A 181 16.53 -15.53 -14.00
C GLY A 181 15.37 -16.45 -14.43
N TYR A 182 14.37 -15.82 -15.04
CA TYR A 182 13.10 -16.45 -15.37
C TYR A 182 13.20 -17.60 -16.38
N THR A 183 12.39 -18.63 -16.17
CA THR A 183 12.08 -19.66 -17.18
C THR A 183 10.59 -19.64 -17.51
N TRP A 184 10.22 -19.29 -18.74
CA TRP A 184 8.83 -19.42 -19.20
C TRP A 184 8.53 -20.87 -19.55
N LEU A 185 7.77 -21.57 -18.69
CA LEU A 185 7.29 -22.92 -18.96
C LEU A 185 6.18 -22.92 -20.03
N ARG A 186 5.50 -21.77 -20.17
CA ARG A 186 4.63 -21.41 -21.29
C ARG A 186 4.66 -19.89 -21.50
N SER A 187 4.92 -19.45 -22.72
CA SER A 187 4.86 -18.04 -23.12
C SER A 187 3.42 -17.53 -23.23
N GLY A 188 3.24 -16.23 -23.09
CA GLY A 188 1.97 -15.51 -23.21
C GLY A 188 2.04 -14.18 -22.48
N THR A 189 0.91 -13.47 -22.43
CA THR A 189 0.72 -12.30 -21.58
C THR A 189 -0.43 -12.53 -20.60
N ALA A 190 -0.38 -11.90 -19.43
CA ALA A 190 -1.46 -11.93 -18.44
C ALA A 190 -1.45 -10.67 -17.58
N GLU A 191 -2.65 -10.20 -17.22
CA GLU A 191 -2.84 -9.13 -16.25
C GLU A 191 -3.98 -9.53 -15.31
N GLY A 192 -3.76 -9.36 -14.00
CA GLY A 192 -4.72 -9.68 -12.94
C GLY A 192 -4.15 -9.49 -11.54
N PRO A 193 -4.98 -9.53 -10.48
CA PRO A 193 -4.50 -9.42 -9.12
C PRO A 193 -3.61 -10.61 -8.75
N ILE A 194 -2.44 -10.36 -8.16
CA ILE A 194 -1.53 -11.43 -7.71
C ILE A 194 -1.97 -12.00 -6.36
N LEU A 195 -2.27 -13.30 -6.30
CA LEU A 195 -2.73 -13.98 -5.09
C LEU A 195 -2.06 -15.34 -4.96
N GLY A 196 -1.79 -15.79 -3.73
CA GLY A 196 -1.25 -17.12 -3.46
C GLY A 196 -0.21 -17.15 -2.35
N GLY A 197 0.81 -18.00 -2.50
CA GLY A 197 1.88 -18.20 -1.51
C GLY A 197 2.42 -19.64 -1.52
N CYS A 198 2.72 -20.19 -0.35
CA CYS A 198 3.20 -21.57 -0.18
C CYS A 198 2.12 -22.58 -0.63
N LEU A 199 2.46 -23.43 -1.60
CA LEU A 199 1.53 -24.36 -2.25
C LEU A 199 0.77 -25.28 -1.27
N PRO A 200 1.43 -26.04 -0.36
CA PRO A 200 0.71 -26.87 0.61
C PRO A 200 -0.12 -26.04 1.61
N THR A 201 0.34 -24.86 2.01
CA THR A 201 -0.37 -24.00 2.96
C THR A 201 -1.62 -23.37 2.35
N LEU A 202 -1.56 -22.89 1.11
CA LEU A 202 -2.71 -22.38 0.35
C LEU A 202 -3.88 -23.38 0.31
N LEU A 203 -3.55 -24.67 0.28
CA LEU A 203 -4.54 -25.75 0.25
C LEU A 203 -5.21 -26.00 1.62
N GLN A 204 -4.67 -25.49 2.73
CA GLN A 204 -5.25 -25.64 4.08
C GLN A 204 -6.55 -24.84 4.24
N VAL A 205 -6.61 -23.61 3.69
CA VAL A 205 -7.79 -22.74 3.76
C VAL A 205 -8.81 -23.01 2.64
N ARG A 206 -8.49 -23.90 1.70
CA ARG A 206 -9.28 -24.17 0.50
C ARG A 206 -10.70 -24.63 0.83
N GLY A 207 -11.70 -23.95 0.26
CA GLY A 207 -13.12 -24.25 0.49
C GLY A 207 -13.69 -23.67 1.77
N THR A 208 -12.89 -22.95 2.56
CA THR A 208 -13.35 -22.12 3.69
C THR A 208 -13.60 -20.67 3.24
N GLU A 209 -14.20 -19.86 4.11
CA GLU A 209 -14.37 -18.42 3.91
C GLU A 209 -13.06 -17.61 3.91
N TYR A 210 -11.94 -18.23 4.28
CA TYR A 210 -10.61 -17.63 4.28
C TYR A 210 -9.87 -17.79 2.94
N MET A 211 -10.43 -18.57 2.00
CA MET A 211 -9.91 -18.68 0.64
C MET A 211 -10.49 -17.55 -0.23
N PRO A 212 -9.67 -16.62 -0.77
CA PRO A 212 -10.16 -15.60 -1.68
C PRO A 212 -10.55 -16.22 -3.03
N ASP A 213 -11.47 -15.58 -3.77
CA ASP A 213 -11.76 -16.02 -5.14
C ASP A 213 -10.56 -15.73 -6.05
N LEU A 214 -10.10 -16.76 -6.74
CA LEU A 214 -8.97 -16.70 -7.67
C LEU A 214 -9.43 -16.44 -9.12
N GLN A 215 -10.68 -15.99 -9.30
CA GLN A 215 -11.20 -15.59 -10.60
C GLN A 215 -10.39 -14.44 -11.17
N ASP A 216 -9.89 -14.63 -12.39
CA ASP A 216 -9.02 -13.70 -13.13
C ASP A 216 -7.66 -13.37 -12.47
N ALA A 217 -7.30 -14.02 -11.35
CA ALA A 217 -6.06 -13.78 -10.63
C ALA A 217 -4.81 -14.29 -11.39
N ILE A 218 -3.65 -13.71 -11.08
CA ILE A 218 -2.35 -14.33 -11.33
C ILE A 218 -1.98 -15.12 -10.07
N LEU A 219 -1.94 -16.44 -10.19
CA LEU A 219 -1.66 -17.31 -9.04
C LEU A 219 -0.16 -17.39 -8.79
N LEU A 220 0.28 -17.02 -7.60
CA LEU A 220 1.63 -17.25 -7.11
C LEU A 220 1.69 -18.56 -6.29
N ILE A 221 2.59 -19.46 -6.65
CA ILE A 221 2.90 -20.65 -5.83
C ILE A 221 4.40 -20.82 -5.61
N GLU A 222 4.78 -21.35 -4.46
CA GLU A 222 6.14 -21.83 -4.17
C GLU A 222 6.08 -23.10 -3.29
N THR A 223 7.21 -23.78 -3.11
CA THR A 223 7.28 -25.07 -2.39
C THR A 223 8.27 -25.00 -1.24
N PRO A 224 7.90 -25.44 -0.02
CA PRO A 224 8.77 -25.44 1.14
C PRO A 224 9.78 -26.60 1.13
N GLU A 225 10.55 -26.69 2.21
CA GLU A 225 11.24 -27.90 2.62
C GLU A 225 10.32 -29.14 2.71
N GLY A 226 10.94 -30.31 2.67
CA GLY A 226 10.28 -31.60 2.84
C GLY A 226 10.24 -32.05 4.31
N ALA A 227 9.93 -33.32 4.53
CA ALA A 227 9.94 -33.93 5.86
C ALA A 227 11.33 -33.94 6.52
N GLN A 228 12.39 -33.82 5.70
CA GLN A 228 13.74 -33.48 6.14
C GLN A 228 14.05 -32.06 5.68
N PHE A 229 14.52 -31.22 6.60
CA PHE A 229 14.82 -29.80 6.33
C PHE A 229 15.91 -29.60 5.26
N ASP A 230 16.78 -30.59 5.06
CA ASP A 230 17.81 -30.57 4.01
C ASP A 230 17.28 -30.95 2.61
N GLN A 231 15.99 -31.21 2.46
CA GLN A 231 15.33 -31.61 1.21
C GLN A 231 14.14 -30.71 0.91
N GLY A 232 13.77 -30.62 -0.37
CA GLY A 232 12.54 -29.93 -0.78
C GLY A 232 11.32 -30.84 -0.65
N MET A 233 10.11 -30.26 -0.62
CA MET A 233 8.84 -30.99 -0.67
C MET A 233 8.87 -32.11 -1.73
N ALA A 234 8.41 -33.34 -1.42
CA ALA A 234 8.56 -34.45 -2.35
C ALA A 234 7.72 -34.24 -3.63
N LEU A 235 8.25 -34.66 -4.79
CA LEU A 235 7.55 -34.51 -6.08
C LEU A 235 6.19 -35.25 -6.13
N SER A 236 6.02 -36.30 -5.32
CA SER A 236 4.72 -36.96 -5.10
C SER A 236 3.68 -36.00 -4.54
N ASP A 237 4.08 -35.20 -3.57
CA ASP A 237 3.21 -34.35 -2.77
C ASP A 237 2.89 -33.07 -3.56
N VAL A 238 3.89 -32.54 -4.27
CA VAL A 238 3.71 -31.49 -5.30
C VAL A 238 2.74 -31.95 -6.39
N ASN A 239 2.83 -33.21 -6.86
CA ASN A 239 1.89 -33.76 -7.83
C ASN A 239 0.46 -33.84 -7.27
N VAL A 240 0.28 -34.22 -6.00
CA VAL A 240 -1.03 -34.22 -5.33
C VAL A 240 -1.59 -32.80 -5.19
N ALA A 241 -0.77 -31.86 -4.72
CA ALA A 241 -1.14 -30.46 -4.52
C ALA A 241 -1.58 -29.76 -5.82
N LEU A 242 -0.77 -29.88 -6.88
CA LEU A 242 -1.14 -29.38 -8.22
C LEU A 242 -2.35 -30.14 -8.80
N GLY A 243 -2.48 -31.43 -8.51
CA GLY A 243 -3.64 -32.24 -8.88
C GLY A 243 -4.94 -31.73 -8.25
N TRP A 244 -4.91 -31.29 -6.99
CA TRP A 244 -6.05 -30.67 -6.32
C TRP A 244 -6.46 -29.34 -6.96
N LEU A 245 -5.52 -28.42 -7.23
CA LEU A 245 -5.80 -27.16 -7.95
C LEU A 245 -6.30 -27.38 -9.39
N ARG A 246 -5.97 -28.51 -10.01
CA ARG A 246 -6.58 -28.91 -11.28
C ARG A 246 -8.02 -29.42 -11.08
N ALA A 247 -8.28 -30.17 -10.02
CA ALA A 247 -9.53 -30.87 -9.79
C ALA A 247 -10.72 -29.95 -9.46
N ASP A 248 -10.52 -28.88 -8.68
CA ASP A 248 -11.56 -27.85 -8.44
C ASP A 248 -11.71 -26.85 -9.60
N GLY A 249 -10.80 -26.90 -10.59
CA GLY A 249 -10.79 -25.96 -11.69
C GLY A 249 -10.17 -24.60 -11.38
N THR A 250 -9.32 -24.47 -10.36
CA THR A 250 -8.51 -23.25 -10.13
C THR A 250 -7.75 -22.85 -11.41
N PHE A 251 -7.14 -23.81 -12.11
CA PHE A 251 -6.50 -23.58 -13.42
C PHE A 251 -7.47 -23.26 -14.58
N LYS A 252 -8.78 -23.13 -14.34
CA LYS A 252 -9.76 -22.57 -15.29
C LYS A 252 -10.17 -21.13 -14.95
N LYS A 253 -9.88 -20.67 -13.72
CA LYS A 253 -10.22 -19.35 -13.18
C LYS A 253 -9.12 -18.32 -13.40
N ILE A 254 -7.86 -18.74 -13.22
CA ILE A 254 -6.68 -17.87 -13.20
C ILE A 254 -6.23 -17.44 -14.60
N ARG A 255 -5.59 -16.28 -14.70
CA ARG A 255 -5.02 -15.72 -15.94
C ARG A 255 -3.52 -15.93 -16.13
N GLY A 256 -2.80 -16.28 -15.07
CA GLY A 256 -1.35 -16.51 -15.10
C GLY A 256 -0.92 -17.38 -13.92
N LEU A 257 0.22 -18.05 -14.05
CA LEU A 257 0.83 -18.82 -12.97
C LEU A 257 2.29 -18.40 -12.82
N ILE A 258 2.64 -17.94 -11.61
CA ILE A 258 4.01 -17.67 -11.18
C ILE A 258 4.42 -18.77 -10.22
N VAL A 259 5.60 -19.34 -10.45
CA VAL A 259 6.19 -20.39 -9.62
C VAL A 259 7.54 -19.94 -9.10
N GLY A 260 7.67 -19.87 -7.77
CA GLY A 260 8.93 -19.60 -7.08
C GLY A 260 10.00 -20.66 -7.38
N ARG A 261 11.26 -20.31 -7.14
CA ARG A 261 12.37 -21.25 -7.25
C ARG A 261 12.19 -22.41 -6.27
N ALA A 262 12.34 -23.64 -6.75
CA ALA A 262 12.26 -24.81 -5.88
C ALA A 262 13.44 -24.86 -4.91
N PHE A 263 13.14 -24.92 -3.61
CA PHE A 263 14.14 -25.13 -2.56
C PHE A 263 14.67 -26.57 -2.60
N ALA A 264 15.97 -26.74 -2.35
CA ALA A 264 16.60 -28.02 -2.04
C ALA A 264 16.47 -29.13 -3.10
N TYR A 265 16.22 -28.77 -4.36
CA TYR A 265 16.08 -29.71 -5.48
C TYR A 265 17.38 -29.88 -6.28
N SER A 266 17.72 -31.13 -6.62
CA SER A 266 18.66 -31.42 -7.70
C SER A 266 18.10 -31.02 -9.07
N GLU A 267 18.96 -30.90 -10.09
CA GLU A 267 18.55 -30.57 -11.46
C GLU A 267 17.45 -31.51 -11.99
N ALA A 268 17.59 -32.81 -11.75
CA ALA A 268 16.58 -33.81 -12.14
C ALA A 268 15.23 -33.62 -11.41
N GLN A 269 15.24 -33.14 -10.16
CA GLN A 269 14.03 -32.79 -9.42
C GLN A 269 13.41 -31.48 -9.92
N VAL A 270 14.22 -30.46 -10.26
CA VAL A 270 13.75 -29.22 -10.90
C VAL A 270 13.05 -29.53 -12.23
N GLU A 271 13.65 -30.35 -13.09
CA GLU A 271 12.97 -30.81 -14.30
C GLU A 271 11.68 -31.57 -13.98
N GLY A 272 11.69 -32.44 -12.95
CA GLY A 272 10.53 -33.17 -12.47
C GLY A 272 9.38 -32.24 -12.09
N PHE A 273 9.67 -31.19 -11.34
CA PHE A 273 8.71 -30.18 -10.94
C PHE A 273 8.16 -29.40 -12.13
N GLN A 274 9.02 -28.93 -13.03
CA GLN A 274 8.58 -28.27 -14.25
C GLN A 274 7.74 -29.19 -15.16
N ARG A 275 8.00 -30.49 -15.18
CA ARG A 275 7.15 -31.49 -15.85
C ARG A 275 5.79 -31.61 -15.17
N LEU A 276 5.72 -31.63 -13.85
CA LEU A 276 4.45 -31.66 -13.09
C LEU A 276 3.62 -30.39 -13.30
N ILE A 277 4.25 -29.20 -13.30
CA ILE A 277 3.57 -27.93 -13.57
C ILE A 277 2.96 -27.94 -14.97
N ARG A 278 3.74 -28.30 -16.01
CA ARG A 278 3.23 -28.43 -17.38
C ARG A 278 2.14 -29.50 -17.50
N HIS A 279 2.26 -30.61 -16.77
CA HIS A 279 1.24 -31.66 -16.74
C HIS A 279 -0.08 -31.15 -16.15
N HIS A 280 -0.07 -30.52 -14.98
CA HIS A 280 -1.31 -30.09 -14.30
C HIS A 280 -1.93 -28.84 -14.91
N THR A 281 -1.14 -27.98 -15.55
CA THR A 281 -1.63 -26.85 -16.36
C THR A 281 -1.98 -27.22 -17.82
N ARG A 282 -1.96 -28.51 -18.19
CA ARG A 282 -2.30 -28.95 -19.56
C ARG A 282 -3.70 -28.51 -19.99
N GLY A 283 -3.82 -28.03 -21.23
CA GLY A 283 -5.07 -27.56 -21.82
C GLY A 283 -5.50 -26.15 -21.40
N THR A 284 -4.65 -25.40 -20.69
CA THR A 284 -4.84 -23.96 -20.44
C THR A 284 -3.94 -23.13 -21.36
N SER A 285 -4.30 -21.87 -21.60
CA SER A 285 -3.57 -20.94 -22.47
C SER A 285 -2.71 -19.91 -21.73
N PHE A 286 -2.92 -19.72 -20.42
CA PHE A 286 -2.23 -18.71 -19.62
C PHE A 286 -0.70 -18.89 -19.60
N PRO A 287 0.08 -17.81 -19.51
CA PRO A 287 1.52 -17.89 -19.33
C PRO A 287 1.90 -18.53 -17.98
N VAL A 288 3.03 -19.24 -17.98
CA VAL A 288 3.58 -19.90 -16.79
C VAL A 288 5.03 -19.49 -16.62
N LEU A 289 5.29 -18.70 -15.59
CA LEU A 289 6.60 -18.21 -15.19
C LEU A 289 7.17 -19.10 -14.07
N TYR A 290 8.42 -19.55 -14.20
CA TYR A 290 9.12 -20.34 -13.19
C TYR A 290 10.45 -19.68 -12.79
N GLY A 291 10.87 -19.90 -11.56
CA GLY A 291 12.19 -19.50 -11.05
C GLY A 291 12.23 -18.07 -10.51
N VAL A 292 11.08 -17.53 -10.11
CA VAL A 292 11.02 -16.22 -9.42
C VAL A 292 11.64 -16.36 -8.03
N ASP A 293 12.35 -15.32 -7.59
CA ASP A 293 13.00 -15.20 -6.28
C ASP A 293 11.98 -15.07 -5.14
N VAL A 294 11.19 -16.11 -4.89
CA VAL A 294 10.15 -16.16 -3.85
C VAL A 294 10.01 -17.56 -3.28
N GLY A 295 9.76 -17.67 -1.98
CA GLY A 295 9.67 -18.94 -1.26
C GLY A 295 10.89 -19.22 -0.40
N HIS A 296 11.34 -20.47 -0.37
CA HIS A 296 12.30 -20.97 0.63
C HIS A 296 13.78 -20.93 0.17
N THR A 297 14.09 -20.39 -1.03
CA THR A 297 15.47 -20.07 -1.44
C THR A 297 15.80 -18.61 -1.15
N ASN A 298 17.04 -18.28 -0.81
CA ASN A 298 17.49 -16.91 -0.60
C ASN A 298 18.26 -16.37 -1.84
N PRO A 299 18.27 -15.06 -2.12
CA PRO A 299 17.42 -14.02 -1.52
C PRO A 299 15.97 -14.14 -2.00
N ILE A 300 15.05 -13.34 -1.43
CA ILE A 300 13.65 -13.28 -1.87
C ILE A 300 13.18 -11.86 -2.15
N ALA A 301 12.28 -11.74 -3.12
CA ALA A 301 11.52 -10.55 -3.41
C ALA A 301 10.33 -10.42 -2.45
N THR A 302 9.84 -9.18 -2.30
CA THR A 302 8.63 -8.87 -1.54
C THR A 302 7.48 -8.56 -2.49
N ILE A 303 6.45 -9.41 -2.50
CA ILE A 303 5.31 -9.34 -3.41
C ILE A 303 4.07 -8.81 -2.68
N PRO A 304 3.49 -7.67 -3.08
CA PRO A 304 2.22 -7.20 -2.54
C PRO A 304 1.05 -8.02 -3.11
N LEU A 305 0.60 -9.01 -2.34
CA LEU A 305 -0.56 -9.83 -2.66
C LEU A 305 -1.84 -8.99 -2.64
N GLY A 306 -2.66 -9.17 -3.68
CA GLY A 306 -3.89 -8.43 -3.92
C GLY A 306 -3.77 -7.27 -4.90
N CYS A 307 -2.55 -6.85 -5.25
CA CYS A 307 -2.28 -5.81 -6.23
C CYS A 307 -2.28 -6.33 -7.68
N LEU A 308 -2.53 -5.44 -8.63
CA LEU A 308 -2.48 -5.74 -10.06
C LEU A 308 -1.05 -6.07 -10.51
N ALA A 309 -0.89 -7.19 -11.20
CA ALA A 309 0.37 -7.65 -11.74
C ALA A 309 0.27 -7.91 -13.26
N GLU A 310 1.39 -7.75 -13.96
CA GLU A 310 1.57 -8.03 -15.38
C GLU A 310 2.63 -9.12 -15.58
N LEU A 311 2.35 -10.05 -16.49
CA LEU A 311 3.31 -11.00 -17.04
C LEU A 311 3.38 -10.80 -18.55
N ASP A 312 4.59 -10.64 -19.10
CA ASP A 312 4.83 -10.64 -20.55
C ASP A 312 6.10 -11.45 -20.89
N ALA A 313 5.89 -12.56 -21.59
CA ALA A 313 6.95 -13.46 -22.03
C ALA A 313 7.74 -12.96 -23.25
N ALA A 314 7.24 -11.98 -24.00
CA ALA A 314 7.94 -11.39 -25.14
C ALA A 314 9.00 -10.37 -24.70
N THR A 315 8.72 -9.60 -23.65
CA THR A 315 9.66 -8.68 -22.97
C THR A 315 10.43 -9.33 -21.83
N ASN A 316 10.07 -10.56 -21.43
CA ASN A 316 10.61 -11.28 -20.27
C ASN A 316 10.39 -10.52 -18.95
N SER A 317 9.23 -9.88 -18.77
CA SER A 317 8.92 -9.06 -17.59
C SER A 317 7.82 -9.66 -16.70
N PHE A 318 7.98 -9.44 -15.40
CA PHE A 318 6.96 -9.60 -14.36
C PHE A 318 6.94 -8.30 -13.56
N LYS A 319 5.79 -7.62 -13.54
CA LYS A 319 5.62 -6.31 -12.90
C LYS A 319 4.47 -6.28 -11.92
N ILE A 320 4.57 -5.37 -10.95
CA ILE A 320 3.45 -4.90 -10.14
C ILE A 320 3.07 -3.48 -10.63
N LEU A 321 1.81 -3.30 -11.01
CA LEU A 321 1.32 -2.09 -11.68
C LEU A 321 0.67 -1.06 -10.73
N ASP A 322 0.18 -1.50 -9.57
CA ASP A 322 -0.51 -0.60 -8.64
C ASP A 322 0.48 0.34 -7.91
N PRO A 323 0.21 1.65 -7.82
CA PRO A 323 0.93 2.54 -6.92
C PRO A 323 0.60 2.18 -5.47
N MET A 324 1.63 2.06 -4.64
CA MET A 324 1.54 1.50 -3.28
C MET A 324 1.01 2.48 -2.22
N GLU A 325 0.03 3.33 -2.54
CA GLU A 325 -0.78 3.99 -1.51
C GLU A 325 -2.17 4.42 -2.00
N ILE A 326 -3.21 3.62 -1.70
CA ILE A 326 -4.49 4.15 -1.21
C ILE A 326 -5.06 3.15 -0.19
N PRO A 327 -5.20 3.48 1.10
CA PRO A 327 -6.07 2.74 2.01
C PRO A 327 -7.48 2.71 1.42
N ARG A 328 -8.09 1.51 1.28
CA ARG A 328 -9.33 1.26 0.50
C ARG A 328 -10.58 2.10 0.86
N ILE A 329 -10.50 3.06 1.78
CA ILE A 329 -11.46 4.16 1.95
C ILE A 329 -11.85 4.80 0.60
N LEU A 330 -10.90 5.10 -0.30
CA LEU A 330 -11.24 5.69 -1.60
C LEU A 330 -11.96 4.69 -2.52
N TYR A 331 -11.57 3.41 -2.48
CA TYR A 331 -12.17 2.34 -3.28
C TYR A 331 -13.60 2.00 -2.81
N LEU A 332 -13.82 1.97 -1.49
CA LEU A 332 -15.14 1.85 -0.86
C LEU A 332 -16.04 3.05 -1.23
N TRP A 333 -15.49 4.27 -1.24
CA TRP A 333 -16.22 5.46 -1.73
C TRP A 333 -16.60 5.35 -3.22
N MET A 334 -15.68 4.87 -4.07
CA MET A 334 -15.94 4.67 -5.50
C MET A 334 -16.97 3.56 -5.76
N MET A 335 -16.97 2.48 -4.97
CA MET A 335 -18.00 1.44 -5.04
C MET A 335 -19.38 1.94 -4.58
N CYS A 336 -19.45 2.76 -3.53
CA CYS A 336 -20.71 3.38 -3.08
C CYS A 336 -21.34 4.31 -4.13
N LEU A 337 -20.58 4.80 -5.11
CA LEU A 337 -21.05 5.68 -6.20
C LEU A 337 -21.49 4.92 -7.47
N ASN A 338 -21.31 3.60 -7.53
CA ASN A 338 -21.78 2.72 -8.61
C ASN A 338 -21.36 3.18 -10.04
N MET A 339 -20.25 3.89 -10.15
CA MET A 339 -19.70 4.34 -11.43
C MET A 339 -18.94 3.21 -12.10
N LYS A 340 -19.55 2.61 -13.14
CA LYS A 340 -18.83 1.71 -14.05
C LYS A 340 -17.70 2.48 -14.73
N LEU A 341 -16.46 2.01 -14.56
CA LEU A 341 -15.31 2.50 -15.31
C LEU A 341 -15.49 2.22 -16.81
N THR A 342 -15.95 3.22 -17.56
CA THR A 342 -15.69 3.27 -19.01
C THR A 342 -14.20 3.48 -19.21
N ARG A 343 -13.60 2.66 -20.06
CA ARG A 343 -12.14 2.58 -20.32
C ARG A 343 -11.49 3.96 -20.51
N PRO A 344 -10.25 4.16 -20.04
CA PRO A 344 -9.40 5.21 -20.58
C PRO A 344 -9.26 5.02 -22.10
N ILE A 345 -9.22 6.13 -22.83
CA ILE A 345 -9.02 6.13 -24.28
C ILE A 345 -7.56 5.75 -24.56
N GLU A 346 -7.36 4.69 -25.35
CA GLU A 346 -6.05 4.36 -25.91
C GLU A 346 -5.57 5.51 -26.81
N THR A 347 -4.50 6.19 -26.42
CA THR A 347 -3.78 7.10 -27.33
C THR A 347 -2.91 6.26 -28.25
N ASP A 348 -3.39 6.07 -29.47
CA ASP A 348 -2.80 5.26 -30.53
C ASP A 348 -1.48 5.85 -31.05
N ILE A 349 -0.33 5.34 -30.56
CA ILE A 349 1.02 5.74 -31.01
C ILE A 349 1.42 4.92 -32.25
N SER A 350 0.57 4.94 -33.29
CA SER A 350 0.83 4.25 -34.57
C SER A 350 0.89 5.19 -35.80
N VAL A 351 0.59 6.49 -35.62
CA VAL A 351 0.57 7.48 -36.71
C VAL A 351 1.59 8.59 -36.47
N LEU A 352 2.88 8.28 -36.68
CA LEU A 352 3.92 9.26 -37.08
C LEU A 352 5.17 8.52 -37.60
N SER A 353 4.96 7.64 -38.58
CA SER A 353 6.01 7.01 -39.38
C SER A 353 5.75 7.29 -40.85
N LYS A 354 6.81 7.64 -41.60
CA LYS A 354 6.83 8.10 -43.01
C LYS A 354 6.42 9.55 -43.25
N ASN A 355 7.43 10.43 -43.25
CA ASN A 355 7.91 11.05 -44.49
C ASN A 355 9.36 11.53 -44.25
N GLY A 356 10.29 11.11 -45.12
CA GLY A 356 11.70 11.47 -45.04
C GLY A 356 12.13 12.38 -46.20
N TYR A 357 13.08 13.27 -45.94
CA TYR A 357 13.86 14.02 -46.93
C TYR A 357 15.23 14.44 -46.35
N ASP A 358 16.21 14.64 -47.23
CA ASP A 358 17.65 14.68 -46.94
C ASP A 358 18.34 15.97 -47.44
N THR A 359 19.42 16.50 -46.84
CA THR A 359 20.11 16.09 -45.59
C THR A 359 20.62 17.26 -44.70
N PRO A 360 21.80 17.91 -44.91
CA PRO A 360 22.67 18.08 -43.73
C PRO A 360 23.21 19.49 -43.44
N GLN A 361 23.39 19.83 -42.15
CA GLN A 361 24.67 20.24 -41.55
C GLN A 361 24.58 20.42 -40.01
N ASP A 362 25.70 20.12 -39.33
CA ASP A 362 26.07 20.47 -37.95
C ASP A 362 25.15 20.12 -36.75
N THR A 363 25.28 18.89 -36.23
CA THR A 363 26.01 18.62 -34.96
C THR A 363 25.99 17.12 -34.57
N PRO A 364 27.05 16.56 -33.93
CA PRO A 364 27.14 15.14 -33.60
C PRO A 364 26.51 14.76 -32.24
N ARG A 365 25.95 13.54 -32.15
CA ARG A 365 25.52 12.90 -30.89
C ARG A 365 26.66 12.09 -30.26
N VAL A 366 27.08 12.39 -29.02
CA VAL A 366 27.75 11.43 -28.10
C VAL A 366 27.38 11.77 -26.63
N ALA A 367 27.61 10.83 -25.70
CA ALA A 367 27.16 10.85 -24.31
C ALA A 367 28.08 11.56 -23.28
N TYR A 368 27.55 11.74 -22.06
CA TYR A 368 28.20 12.07 -20.77
C TYR A 368 29.05 13.35 -20.60
N ALA A 369 28.48 14.33 -19.87
CA ALA A 369 29.08 15.26 -18.87
C ALA A 369 30.22 16.27 -19.25
N ILE A 370 30.54 17.17 -18.28
CA ILE A 370 31.67 18.16 -18.20
C ILE A 370 31.35 19.57 -18.80
N GLN A 371 31.76 20.75 -18.26
CA GLN A 371 31.99 21.28 -16.88
C GLN A 371 32.30 22.81 -16.94
N MET A 372 31.97 23.55 -15.85
CA MET A 372 32.70 24.66 -15.16
C MET A 372 33.36 25.86 -15.87
N ASP A 373 33.24 27.03 -15.23
CA ASP A 373 34.37 27.81 -14.64
C ASP A 373 33.79 28.75 -13.53
N GLU A 374 34.51 29.28 -12.52
CA GLU A 374 35.97 29.39 -12.35
C GLU A 374 36.54 28.74 -11.06
N LYS A 375 37.67 28.03 -11.26
CA LYS A 375 38.91 28.01 -10.44
C LYS A 375 38.82 27.99 -8.90
N LEU A 376 39.15 26.83 -8.32
CA LEU A 376 40.43 26.66 -7.60
C LEU A 376 40.83 25.17 -7.57
N SER A 377 42.12 24.90 -7.78
CA SER A 377 42.70 23.57 -7.99
C SER A 377 43.02 22.82 -6.67
N PRO A 378 43.22 21.49 -6.71
CA PRO A 378 42.99 20.64 -5.54
C PRO A 378 44.21 20.50 -4.62
N ASN A 379 43.95 20.36 -3.32
CA ASN A 379 44.88 19.74 -2.37
C ASN A 379 44.11 18.91 -1.33
N VAL A 380 44.71 17.77 -1.00
CA VAL A 380 44.26 16.71 -0.07
C VAL A 380 43.93 17.25 1.34
N VAL A 381 42.75 16.91 1.88
CA VAL A 381 42.57 16.58 3.33
C VAL A 381 41.44 15.54 3.53
N VAL A 382 41.69 14.64 4.50
CA VAL A 382 40.81 13.62 5.12
C VAL A 382 39.50 14.21 5.69
N PRO A 383 38.39 13.45 5.81
CA PRO A 383 37.13 13.92 6.41
C PRO A 383 37.28 14.37 7.87
N CYS A 384 36.70 15.53 8.18
CA CYS A 384 36.58 16.04 9.54
C CYS A 384 35.14 16.49 9.87
N THR A 385 34.69 16.13 11.08
CA THR A 385 33.57 16.74 11.84
C THR A 385 32.13 16.47 11.35
N PRO A 386 31.13 16.46 12.27
CA PRO A 386 30.41 15.21 12.51
C PRO A 386 28.88 15.28 12.32
N GLN A 387 28.24 14.12 12.44
CA GLN A 387 26.79 13.98 12.58
C GLN A 387 26.27 14.84 13.75
N GLY A 388 25.46 15.87 13.44
CA GLY A 388 24.78 16.68 14.45
C GLY A 388 24.89 18.20 14.25
N ALA A 389 24.36 18.73 13.14
CA ALA A 389 24.32 20.19 12.91
C ALA A 389 23.12 20.71 12.09
N TYR A 390 21.93 20.08 12.19
CA TYR A 390 20.69 20.80 11.88
C TYR A 390 20.19 21.53 13.12
N LYS A 391 20.74 22.71 13.37
CA LYS A 391 20.08 23.69 14.23
C LYS A 391 18.76 24.08 13.54
N ARG A 392 17.63 24.02 14.25
CA ARG A 392 16.48 24.86 13.89
C ARG A 392 17.00 26.28 13.83
N ILE A 393 16.80 26.96 12.71
CA ILE A 393 16.99 28.41 12.64
C ILE A 393 15.92 29.00 13.56
N ASP A 394 16.34 29.83 14.50
CA ASP A 394 15.48 30.34 15.57
C ASP A 394 14.26 31.08 15.00
N ASP A 395 13.08 30.81 15.58
CA ASP A 395 11.78 31.37 15.18
C ASP A 395 11.63 32.85 15.60
N ASP A 396 12.54 33.75 15.17
CA ASP A 396 12.27 35.20 15.26
C ASP A 396 12.99 36.06 14.21
N VAL A 397 12.27 37.08 13.75
CA VAL A 397 12.62 38.13 12.75
C VAL A 397 12.57 37.71 11.26
N VAL A 398 11.65 38.35 10.52
CA VAL A 398 11.29 38.15 9.09
C VAL A 398 10.60 36.82 8.73
N VAL A 399 9.50 36.52 9.45
CA VAL A 399 8.39 35.61 9.05
C VAL A 399 8.79 34.49 8.07
N GLY A 400 9.63 33.56 8.52
CA GLY A 400 10.08 32.43 7.70
C GLY A 400 8.90 31.56 7.23
N ILE A 401 8.51 31.74 5.97
CA ILE A 401 7.62 30.87 5.20
C ILE A 401 8.49 30.23 4.12
N ALA A 402 8.45 28.90 4.01
CA ALA A 402 9.28 28.21 3.03
C ALA A 402 8.82 28.53 1.60
N THR A 403 9.78 28.58 0.68
CA THR A 403 9.55 28.67 -0.77
C THR A 403 9.97 27.36 -1.42
N GLY A 404 9.43 27.06 -2.60
CA GLY A 404 9.75 25.85 -3.35
C GLY A 404 9.09 24.56 -2.86
N PHE A 405 8.41 24.55 -1.70
CA PHE A 405 7.68 23.39 -1.20
C PHE A 405 6.58 23.76 -0.19
N TRP A 406 5.61 22.86 0.01
CA TRP A 406 4.64 22.98 1.11
C TRP A 406 5.32 22.61 2.44
N THR A 407 5.29 23.50 3.42
CA THR A 407 5.87 23.29 4.77
C THR A 407 5.24 22.15 5.57
N THR A 408 4.11 21.62 5.11
CA THR A 408 3.38 20.51 5.72
C THR A 408 2.87 19.57 4.63
N SER A 409 2.88 18.27 4.91
CA SER A 409 2.24 17.28 4.02
C SER A 409 0.74 17.55 3.93
N PHE A 410 0.09 17.04 2.88
CA PHE A 410 -1.32 17.33 2.62
C PHE A 410 -2.24 16.85 3.76
N PHE A 411 -1.84 15.79 4.46
CA PHE A 411 -2.57 15.20 5.59
C PHE A 411 -1.99 15.54 6.97
N ALA A 412 -0.97 16.40 7.07
CA ALA A 412 -0.32 16.81 8.34
C ALA A 412 -1.25 17.44 9.39
N CYS A 413 -2.51 17.72 9.04
CA CYS A 413 -3.54 18.13 10.00
C CYS A 413 -3.82 17.05 11.07
N PHE A 414 -3.47 15.79 10.82
CA PHE A 414 -3.52 14.71 11.81
C PHE A 414 -2.39 14.79 12.86
N ASP A 415 -1.24 15.39 12.52
CA ASP A 415 -0.11 15.54 13.44
C ASP A 415 -0.43 16.51 14.60
N HIS A 416 -1.27 17.51 14.30
CA HIS A 416 -1.70 18.55 15.23
C HIS A 416 -3.22 18.80 15.11
N LEU A 417 -4.02 17.89 15.68
CA LEU A 417 -5.50 17.93 15.69
C LEU A 417 -6.08 19.28 16.16
N VAL A 418 -5.35 20.01 17.01
CA VAL A 418 -5.75 21.30 17.59
C VAL A 418 -4.68 22.36 17.27
N PRO A 419 -5.02 23.56 16.74
CA PRO A 419 -6.37 24.07 16.43
C PRO A 419 -6.74 24.01 14.93
N ASN A 420 -5.79 23.76 14.03
CA ASN A 420 -5.98 24.05 12.60
C ASN A 420 -6.95 23.10 11.90
N ALA A 421 -6.85 21.79 12.14
CA ALA A 421 -7.76 20.80 11.56
C ALA A 421 -9.22 21.10 11.95
N LEU A 422 -9.45 21.37 13.25
CA LEU A 422 -10.75 21.76 13.78
C LEU A 422 -11.26 23.08 13.22
N MET A 423 -10.41 24.12 13.11
CA MET A 423 -10.83 25.40 12.53
C MET A 423 -11.16 25.29 11.03
N ALA A 424 -10.35 24.56 10.25
CA ALA A 424 -10.60 24.32 8.84
C ALA A 424 -11.85 23.46 8.56
N THR A 425 -12.32 22.70 9.55
CA THR A 425 -13.47 21.79 9.43
C THR A 425 -14.76 22.38 10.01
N LEU A 426 -14.69 22.96 11.22
CA LEU A 426 -15.86 23.49 11.96
C LEU A 426 -16.09 24.99 11.70
N CYS A 427 -15.04 25.74 11.38
CA CYS A 427 -15.07 27.18 11.14
C CYS A 427 -14.44 27.56 9.77
N PRO A 428 -14.73 26.85 8.65
CA PRO A 428 -14.01 27.03 7.39
C PRO A 428 -14.06 28.47 6.88
N CYS A 429 -15.16 29.20 7.11
CA CYS A 429 -15.28 30.60 6.73
C CYS A 429 -14.26 31.52 7.42
N VAL A 430 -13.87 31.21 8.66
CA VAL A 430 -12.87 31.94 9.44
C VAL A 430 -11.48 31.64 8.89
N SER A 431 -11.15 30.36 8.68
CA SER A 431 -9.85 29.94 8.12
C SER A 431 -9.63 30.49 6.70
N LEU A 432 -10.64 30.42 5.82
CA LEU A 432 -10.56 30.95 4.47
C LEU A 432 -10.44 32.49 4.46
N ALA A 433 -11.13 33.18 5.37
CA ALA A 433 -11.00 34.63 5.53
C ALA A 433 -9.63 35.05 6.09
N GLN A 434 -9.07 34.29 7.04
CA GLN A 434 -7.72 34.46 7.55
C GLN A 434 -6.70 34.28 6.42
N ILE A 435 -6.84 33.24 5.59
CA ILE A 435 -5.97 32.98 4.44
C ILE A 435 -6.05 34.13 3.41
N ALA A 436 -7.25 34.50 2.97
CA ALA A 436 -7.44 35.55 1.97
C ALA A 436 -6.95 36.93 2.45
N SER A 437 -7.15 37.26 3.73
CA SER A 437 -6.61 38.48 4.34
C SER A 437 -5.09 38.41 4.47
N ARG A 438 -4.52 37.28 4.91
CA ARG A 438 -3.07 37.10 5.07
C ARG A 438 -2.33 37.22 3.74
N LEU A 439 -2.92 36.76 2.64
CA LEU A 439 -2.43 36.93 1.26
C LEU A 439 -2.61 38.35 0.70
N GLY A 440 -3.24 39.27 1.44
CA GLY A 440 -3.49 40.65 1.01
C GLY A 440 -4.48 40.77 -0.14
N MET A 441 -5.36 39.77 -0.35
CA MET A 441 -6.31 39.77 -1.46
C MET A 441 -7.52 40.66 -1.18
N VAL A 442 -8.04 40.62 0.04
CA VAL A 442 -9.22 41.37 0.51
C VAL A 442 -9.12 41.62 2.01
N PRO A 443 -9.71 42.72 2.54
CA PRO A 443 -9.75 42.96 3.99
C PRO A 443 -10.51 41.84 4.73
N TYR A 444 -10.03 41.46 5.92
CA TYR A 444 -10.58 40.34 6.70
C TYR A 444 -12.11 40.38 6.88
N LYS A 445 -12.69 41.54 7.20
CA LYS A 445 -14.16 41.67 7.38
C LYS A 445 -14.93 41.36 6.09
N THR A 446 -14.40 41.78 4.94
CA THR A 446 -14.97 41.52 3.62
C THR A 446 -14.83 40.04 3.24
N ALA A 447 -13.66 39.46 3.50
CA ALA A 447 -13.40 38.03 3.29
C ALA A 447 -14.33 37.16 4.16
N LEU A 448 -14.48 37.51 5.44
CA LEU A 448 -15.32 36.80 6.39
C LEU A 448 -16.79 36.85 6.00
N LEU A 449 -17.31 38.01 5.56
CA LEU A 449 -18.67 38.12 5.03
C LEU A 449 -18.88 37.19 3.82
N PHE A 450 -17.97 37.24 2.85
CA PHE A 450 -18.02 36.41 1.64
C PHE A 450 -17.99 34.92 1.97
N PHE A 451 -17.00 34.46 2.73
CA PHE A 451 -16.87 33.04 3.06
C PHE A 451 -17.95 32.56 4.04
N THR A 452 -18.51 33.41 4.90
CA THR A 452 -19.67 33.05 5.74
C THR A 452 -20.90 32.79 4.88
N LEU A 453 -21.20 33.66 3.91
CA LEU A 453 -22.30 33.45 2.96
C LEU A 453 -22.09 32.17 2.13
N LEU A 454 -20.88 32.00 1.59
CA LEU A 454 -20.55 30.84 0.75
C LEU A 454 -20.59 29.52 1.53
N CYS A 455 -20.01 29.46 2.73
CA CYS A 455 -20.05 28.25 3.57
C CYS A 455 -21.47 27.97 4.11
N SER A 456 -22.29 29.00 4.36
CA SER A 456 -23.68 28.80 4.78
C SER A 456 -24.54 28.24 3.65
N LEU A 457 -24.33 28.71 2.42
CA LEU A 457 -25.00 28.17 1.23
C LEU A 457 -24.56 26.72 0.95
N GLU A 458 -23.25 26.44 1.02
CA GLU A 458 -22.68 25.10 0.90
C GLU A 458 -23.27 24.14 1.95
N LEU A 459 -23.29 24.55 3.24
CA LEU A 459 -23.84 23.74 4.32
C LEU A 459 -25.34 23.48 4.14
N ALA A 460 -26.11 24.46 3.67
CA ALA A 460 -27.52 24.28 3.36
C ALA A 460 -27.73 23.29 2.19
N VAL A 461 -26.92 23.39 1.13
CA VAL A 461 -26.94 22.45 0.00
C VAL A 461 -26.58 21.04 0.46
N VAL A 462 -25.50 20.86 1.23
CA VAL A 462 -25.07 19.57 1.78
C VAL A 462 -26.14 18.96 2.70
N ALA A 463 -26.77 19.76 3.56
CA ALA A 463 -27.85 19.28 4.42
C ALA A 463 -29.06 18.80 3.59
N LEU A 464 -29.45 19.54 2.55
CA LEU A 464 -30.57 19.18 1.68
C LEU A 464 -30.27 17.96 0.79
N THR A 465 -29.06 17.83 0.24
CA THR A 465 -28.65 16.65 -0.55
C THR A 465 -28.56 15.41 0.35
N THR A 466 -28.00 15.55 1.55
CA THR A 466 -27.93 14.46 2.54
C THR A 466 -29.32 14.02 2.99
N GLN A 467 -30.24 14.96 3.25
CA GLN A 467 -31.63 14.65 3.58
C GLN A 467 -32.34 13.90 2.44
N GLN A 468 -32.13 14.30 1.18
CA GLN A 468 -32.66 13.56 0.02
C GLN A 468 -32.03 12.17 -0.12
N PHE A 469 -30.72 12.03 0.10
CA PHE A 469 -30.04 10.74 0.04
C PHE A 469 -30.54 9.78 1.11
N ILE A 470 -30.60 10.20 2.38
CA ILE A 470 -31.14 9.38 3.50
C ILE A 470 -32.58 8.95 3.21
N SER A 471 -33.39 9.88 2.69
CA SER A 471 -34.78 9.62 2.32
C SER A 471 -34.93 8.50 1.29
N VAL A 472 -34.12 8.54 0.23
CA VAL A 472 -34.17 7.59 -0.90
C VAL A 472 -33.48 6.26 -0.56
N ALA A 473 -32.31 6.31 0.08
CA ALA A 473 -31.43 5.15 0.24
C ALA A 473 -31.63 4.35 1.54
N ILE A 474 -31.92 5.03 2.66
CA ILE A 474 -31.98 4.38 3.99
C ILE A 474 -33.42 4.04 4.37
N LEU A 475 -34.33 4.99 4.22
CA LEU A 475 -35.70 4.83 4.70
C LEU A 475 -36.58 4.01 3.74
N GLY A 476 -36.13 3.75 2.50
CA GLY A 476 -36.97 3.14 1.44
C GLY A 476 -38.21 3.97 1.09
N HIS A 477 -38.34 5.16 1.68
CA HIS A 477 -39.47 6.04 1.51
C HIS A 477 -39.29 6.77 0.18
N ASN A 478 -40.13 6.40 -0.79
CA ASN A 478 -40.50 7.28 -1.88
C ASN A 478 -40.96 8.62 -1.28
N VAL A 479 -40.07 9.63 -1.21
CA VAL A 479 -40.40 11.02 -0.84
C VAL A 479 -41.15 11.67 -1.99
N SER A 480 -42.37 11.18 -2.15
CA SER A 480 -43.45 11.62 -3.04
C SER A 480 -44.73 10.77 -2.86
N TYR A 481 -44.69 9.59 -2.22
CA TYR A 481 -45.86 8.70 -2.17
C TYR A 481 -47.06 9.24 -1.36
N HIS A 482 -46.86 10.16 -0.40
CA HIS A 482 -47.94 10.85 0.32
C HIS A 482 -48.24 12.26 -0.18
N TYR A 483 -47.47 12.79 -1.14
CA TYR A 483 -47.77 14.07 -1.79
C TYR A 483 -48.46 13.89 -3.15
N TYR A 484 -48.12 12.83 -3.90
CA TYR A 484 -48.71 12.56 -5.23
C TYR A 484 -50.00 11.75 -5.19
N HIS A 485 -50.25 10.89 -4.19
CA HIS A 485 -51.47 10.09 -4.15
C HIS A 485 -52.78 10.85 -3.89
N ALA A 486 -52.71 12.15 -3.57
CA ALA A 486 -53.88 13.02 -3.52
C ALA A 486 -54.39 13.40 -4.92
N HIS A 487 -53.54 13.42 -5.95
CA HIS A 487 -53.89 13.90 -7.29
C HIS A 487 -53.40 12.95 -8.39
N ARG A 488 -54.35 12.17 -8.95
CA ARG A 488 -54.18 11.49 -10.23
C ARG A 488 -53.89 12.51 -11.32
N LEU A 489 -52.64 12.61 -11.75
CA LEU A 489 -52.27 13.16 -13.05
C LEU A 489 -51.21 12.27 -13.68
N GLU A 490 -51.40 12.03 -14.97
CA GLU A 490 -50.46 11.34 -15.84
C GLU A 490 -49.23 12.26 -16.02
N ASP A 491 -48.11 11.92 -15.39
CA ASP A 491 -46.75 12.35 -15.77
C ASP A 491 -45.72 11.78 -14.79
N ALA A 492 -44.80 10.95 -15.28
CA ALA A 492 -43.71 10.39 -14.49
C ALA A 492 -42.62 11.46 -14.23
N ARG A 493 -42.74 12.20 -13.12
CA ARG A 493 -41.72 13.17 -12.71
C ARG A 493 -40.51 12.48 -12.06
N PRO A 494 -39.27 12.92 -12.33
CA PRO A 494 -38.07 12.29 -11.79
C PRO A 494 -38.01 12.39 -10.26
N ALA A 495 -37.50 11.33 -9.61
CA ALA A 495 -37.38 11.23 -8.15
C ALA A 495 -36.43 12.27 -7.51
N VAL A 496 -35.62 12.94 -8.34
CA VAL A 496 -34.72 14.04 -7.93
C VAL A 496 -35.04 15.25 -8.79
N ASN A 497 -35.21 16.43 -8.17
CA ASN A 497 -35.48 17.66 -8.90
C ASN A 497 -34.22 18.12 -9.66
N PRO A 498 -34.23 18.20 -11.01
CA PRO A 498 -33.04 18.55 -11.78
C PRO A 498 -32.54 19.97 -11.51
N MET A 499 -33.44 20.91 -11.19
CA MET A 499 -33.04 22.27 -10.80
C MET A 499 -32.27 22.28 -9.47
N PHE A 500 -32.62 21.39 -8.53
CA PHE A 500 -31.89 21.24 -7.28
C PHE A 500 -30.48 20.67 -7.52
N VAL A 501 -30.34 19.66 -8.39
CA VAL A 501 -29.03 19.11 -8.79
C VAL A 501 -28.15 20.18 -9.43
N ILE A 502 -28.71 20.98 -10.35
CA ILE A 502 -27.98 22.08 -11.01
C ILE A 502 -27.51 23.11 -9.96
N VAL A 503 -28.38 23.54 -9.05
CA VAL A 503 -28.01 24.49 -7.98
C VAL A 503 -26.95 23.90 -7.04
N ALA A 504 -27.05 22.61 -6.69
CA ALA A 504 -26.06 21.95 -5.85
C ALA A 504 -24.69 21.89 -6.53
N VAL A 505 -24.63 21.41 -7.78
CA VAL A 505 -23.38 21.35 -8.57
C VAL A 505 -22.76 22.73 -8.75
N LEU A 506 -23.55 23.76 -9.03
CA LEU A 506 -23.05 25.14 -9.15
C LEU A 506 -22.53 25.69 -7.82
N THR A 507 -23.16 25.33 -6.69
CA THR A 507 -22.71 25.76 -5.35
C THR A 507 -21.37 25.11 -5.00
N HIS A 508 -21.27 23.78 -5.12
CA HIS A 508 -20.03 23.02 -4.89
C HIS A 508 -18.90 23.51 -5.81
N ALA A 509 -19.18 23.73 -7.10
CA ALA A 509 -18.20 24.25 -8.04
C ALA A 509 -17.72 25.67 -7.68
N THR A 510 -18.62 26.53 -7.17
CA THR A 510 -18.27 27.88 -6.70
C THR A 510 -17.40 27.82 -5.44
N PHE A 511 -17.70 26.92 -4.50
CA PHE A 511 -16.88 26.70 -3.31
C PHE A 511 -15.49 26.17 -3.66
N ALA A 512 -15.41 25.10 -4.47
CA ALA A 512 -14.15 24.55 -4.96
C ALA A 512 -13.31 25.59 -5.73
N ALA A 513 -13.93 26.39 -6.60
CA ALA A 513 -13.25 27.48 -7.31
C ALA A 513 -12.65 28.53 -6.37
N ALA A 514 -13.35 28.88 -5.28
CA ALA A 514 -12.83 29.83 -4.29
C ALA A 514 -11.57 29.27 -3.57
N LEU A 515 -11.59 28.00 -3.15
CA LEU A 515 -10.42 27.34 -2.56
C LEU A 515 -9.27 27.20 -3.58
N TRP A 516 -9.59 26.86 -4.83
CA TRP A 516 -8.61 26.71 -5.92
C TRP A 516 -7.84 28.00 -6.17
N VAL A 517 -8.54 29.14 -6.18
CA VAL A 517 -7.92 30.47 -6.33
C VAL A 517 -6.94 30.76 -5.19
N LEU A 518 -7.30 30.47 -3.93
CA LEU A 518 -6.40 30.65 -2.78
C LEU A 518 -5.17 29.72 -2.88
N ARG A 519 -5.37 28.45 -3.21
CA ARG A 519 -4.29 27.44 -3.30
C ARG A 519 -3.30 27.78 -4.41
N LYS A 520 -3.82 28.11 -5.60
CA LYS A 520 -3.03 28.58 -6.76
C LYS A 520 -2.27 29.87 -6.44
N ARG A 521 -2.88 30.80 -5.69
CA ARG A 521 -2.22 32.06 -5.28
C ARG A 521 -1.04 31.79 -4.35
N ILE A 522 -1.21 30.94 -3.34
CA ILE A 522 -0.11 30.49 -2.46
C ILE A 522 0.99 29.82 -3.28
N ARG A 523 0.64 28.83 -4.10
CA ARG A 523 1.59 28.08 -4.93
C ARG A 523 2.43 29.02 -5.82
N SER A 524 1.78 29.98 -6.48
CA SER A 524 2.44 30.98 -7.32
C SER A 524 3.29 31.99 -6.54
N GLN A 525 2.87 32.36 -5.33
CA GLN A 525 3.55 33.38 -4.51
C GLN A 525 4.81 32.83 -3.82
N PHE A 526 4.82 31.54 -3.45
CA PHE A 526 5.93 30.87 -2.78
C PHE A 526 6.71 29.91 -3.69
N GLN A 527 6.52 30.01 -5.02
CA GLN A 527 7.23 29.23 -6.04
C GLN A 527 7.13 27.71 -5.86
N ILE A 528 6.02 27.22 -5.30
CA ILE A 528 5.84 25.80 -5.01
C ILE A 528 5.55 25.03 -6.32
N PRO A 529 6.26 23.92 -6.62
CA PRO A 529 5.98 23.07 -7.77
C PRO A 529 4.55 22.52 -7.77
N GLY A 530 3.93 22.45 -8.95
CA GLY A 530 2.59 21.88 -9.12
C GLY A 530 1.84 22.44 -10.31
N SER A 531 0.69 21.85 -10.62
CA SER A 531 -0.16 22.22 -11.75
C SER A 531 -1.53 22.74 -11.29
N ASN A 532 -2.17 23.54 -12.16
CA ASN A 532 -3.55 24.00 -11.94
C ASN A 532 -4.55 22.84 -11.74
N ALA A 533 -4.30 21.69 -12.38
CA ALA A 533 -5.12 20.49 -12.24
C ALA A 533 -4.95 19.85 -10.86
N ASN A 534 -3.72 19.73 -10.36
CA ASN A 534 -3.44 19.20 -9.03
C ASN A 534 -4.04 20.11 -7.93
N ASP A 535 -3.93 21.44 -8.10
CA ASP A 535 -4.60 22.41 -7.21
C ASP A 535 -6.13 22.20 -7.19
N CYS A 536 -6.75 21.90 -8.34
CA CYS A 536 -8.20 21.72 -8.49
C CYS A 536 -8.69 20.41 -7.83
N VAL A 537 -7.99 19.30 -8.09
CA VAL A 537 -8.29 18.00 -7.48
C VAL A 537 -8.12 18.08 -5.95
N SER A 538 -7.03 18.69 -5.47
CA SER A 538 -6.77 18.89 -4.03
C SER A 538 -7.96 19.51 -3.31
N VAL A 539 -8.52 20.61 -3.85
CA VAL A 539 -9.60 21.36 -3.18
C VAL A 539 -10.98 20.76 -3.38
N THR A 540 -11.21 20.02 -4.46
CA THR A 540 -12.50 19.40 -4.77
C THR A 540 -12.70 18.12 -3.98
N CYS A 541 -11.66 17.26 -3.90
CA CYS A 541 -11.74 15.99 -3.17
C CYS A 541 -11.51 16.18 -1.66
N CYS A 542 -10.66 17.15 -1.28
CA CYS A 542 -10.16 17.29 0.09
C CYS A 542 -10.12 18.78 0.54
N PRO A 543 -11.29 19.47 0.62
CA PRO A 543 -11.36 20.91 0.89
C PRO A 543 -10.85 21.31 2.29
N CYS A 544 -11.15 20.52 3.34
CA CYS A 544 -10.69 20.78 4.71
C CYS A 544 -9.16 20.61 4.84
N PHE A 545 -8.60 19.52 4.30
CA PHE A 545 -7.16 19.27 4.24
C PHE A 545 -6.41 20.36 3.45
N SER A 546 -6.92 20.73 2.27
CA SER A 546 -6.40 21.84 1.49
C SER A 546 -6.38 23.15 2.28
N THR A 547 -7.48 23.45 3.01
CA THR A 547 -7.59 24.65 3.84
C THR A 547 -6.61 24.63 5.01
N ALA A 548 -6.47 23.50 5.70
CA ALA A 548 -5.51 23.33 6.79
C ALA A 548 -4.06 23.48 6.30
N GLN A 549 -3.67 22.81 5.21
CA GLN A 549 -2.33 22.91 4.63
C GLN A 549 -1.99 24.35 4.21
N MET A 550 -2.92 25.03 3.53
CA MET A 550 -2.78 26.45 3.18
C MET A 550 -2.61 27.32 4.43
N ALA A 551 -3.43 27.10 5.46
CA ALA A 551 -3.42 27.88 6.68
C ALA A 551 -2.12 27.74 7.47
N THR A 552 -1.57 26.52 7.58
CA THR A 552 -0.26 26.26 8.22
C THR A 552 0.87 26.89 7.44
N HIS A 553 0.84 26.76 6.10
CA HIS A 553 1.92 27.21 5.25
C HIS A 553 2.19 28.71 5.37
N ILE A 554 1.15 29.54 5.30
CA ILE A 554 1.29 31.00 5.40
C ILE A 554 1.23 31.53 6.85
N LYS A 555 1.21 30.63 7.84
CA LYS A 555 1.08 30.91 9.28
C LYS A 555 -0.12 31.86 9.55
N SER A 556 -1.30 31.51 9.03
CA SER A 556 -2.53 32.34 9.12
C SER A 556 -3.29 32.22 10.45
N TYR A 557 -2.86 31.31 11.33
CA TYR A 557 -3.38 31.11 12.69
C TYR A 557 -2.19 30.99 13.67
N LYS A 558 -2.48 31.07 14.98
CA LYS A 558 -1.49 30.80 16.04
C LYS A 558 -1.68 29.38 16.59
N PRO A 559 -0.67 28.48 16.51
CA PRO A 559 -0.75 27.16 17.15
C PRO A 559 -1.12 27.25 18.63
N GLY A 560 -1.92 26.30 19.12
CA GLY A 560 -2.44 26.30 20.49
C GLY A 560 -3.49 27.37 20.82
N SER A 561 -3.90 28.23 19.87
CA SER A 561 -4.88 29.30 20.12
C SER A 561 -6.03 29.32 19.11
N CYS A 562 -7.26 29.44 19.59
CA CYS A 562 -8.47 29.52 18.77
C CYS A 562 -8.85 30.99 18.52
N THR A 563 -8.02 31.73 17.76
CA THR A 563 -8.26 33.14 17.45
C THR A 563 -9.08 33.31 16.17
N PHE A 564 -10.20 34.04 16.27
CA PHE A 564 -11.07 34.43 15.15
C PHE A 564 -10.68 35.77 14.50
N GLY A 565 -9.54 36.34 14.88
CA GLY A 565 -8.99 37.56 14.29
C GLY A 565 -8.07 37.28 13.10
N PRO A 566 -7.78 38.27 12.24
CA PRO A 566 -6.76 38.14 11.21
C PRO A 566 -5.36 38.17 11.81
N VAL A 567 -4.41 37.59 11.08
CA VAL A 567 -2.97 37.85 11.23
C VAL A 567 -2.59 38.97 10.25
N ASP A 568 -1.54 39.74 10.56
CA ASP A 568 -1.03 40.81 9.70
C ASP A 568 -0.88 40.37 8.23
N THR A 569 -1.08 41.27 7.28
CA THR A 569 -0.93 40.96 5.85
C THR A 569 0.53 40.61 5.54
N LEU A 570 0.78 39.64 4.66
CA LEU A 570 2.13 39.40 4.15
C LEU A 570 2.65 40.63 3.39
N PRO A 571 3.93 41.01 3.56
CA PRO A 571 4.53 42.03 2.72
C PRO A 571 4.46 41.57 1.25
N ARG A 572 4.23 42.51 0.34
CA ARG A 572 4.43 42.24 -1.08
C ARG A 572 5.92 41.94 -1.28
N TYR A 573 6.23 40.73 -1.75
CA TYR A 573 7.54 40.45 -2.32
C TYR A 573 7.82 41.46 -3.44
N GLN A 574 9.01 42.05 -3.42
CA GLN A 574 9.57 42.85 -4.52
C GLN A 574 10.15 41.92 -5.59
#